data_AF-A0A226EJC6-F1
#
_entry.id   AF-A0A226EJC6-F1
#
_cell.length_a   1.000
_cell.length_b   1.000
_cell.length_c   1.000
_cell.angle_alpha   90.00
_cell.angle_beta   90.00
_cell.angle_gamma   90.00
#
_symmetry.space_group_name_H-M   'P 1'
#
loop_
_entity.id
_entity.type
_entity.pdbx_description
1 polymer ?
#
loop_
_entity_poly.entity_id
_entity_poly.type
_entity_poly.pdbx_seq_one_letter_code
_entity_poly.pdbx_strand_id
1 'polypeptide(L)'
;MSSDHPGMVSLKSFLLGTGLIWVELLLPTKAGSFTDSIVFGFMGVVAIAAYSLTRRPCDIRPARVTHYQIQSRAFFLGWGLSCGFRCVTSGYSVPFGFYISLLSLFHYSEFLVTSVISPDTLSLDSFLLNHSKEYGIAALASVVEFVVELYFVPSLKNLRWVTFTGIGMCLLGEVLRKWAMLTASRNFTHLVRDTKEDGQYLVTSGPYSTFRHPGYAGWFWWSVGTQLVQVNPFCAIAYCLAVYKFFKSRIYYEEICLISFFGLDYIEYQKKVPSTGVPFVRGYIPVSKALEQPLLRNEEEEEEEEDSSSTDDNFQKVECDQLEDD
;
A
#
# COMPACT_ATOMS: atom_id res chain seq x y z
N MET A 1 -20.10 2.16 11.61
CA MET A 1 -20.11 1.16 10.51
C MET A 1 -21.25 0.19 10.76
N SER A 2 -22.09 -0.07 9.75
CA SER A 2 -23.11 -1.13 9.81
C SER A 2 -22.46 -2.52 9.97
N SER A 3 -23.21 -3.51 10.46
CA SER A 3 -22.75 -4.89 10.57
C SER A 3 -22.28 -5.48 9.24
N ASP A 4 -22.89 -5.01 8.16
CA ASP A 4 -22.72 -5.51 6.80
C ASP A 4 -21.63 -4.73 6.04
N HIS A 5 -21.02 -3.74 6.68
CA HIS A 5 -19.90 -3.02 6.07
C HIS A 5 -18.72 -3.99 5.82
N PRO A 6 -18.13 -4.02 4.61
CA PRO A 6 -17.01 -4.90 4.25
C PRO A 6 -15.87 -4.95 5.28
N GLY A 7 -15.45 -3.79 5.79
CA GLY A 7 -14.48 -3.69 6.89
C GLY A 7 -14.89 -4.45 8.16
N MET A 8 -16.13 -4.30 8.62
CA MET A 8 -16.66 -5.00 9.80
C MET A 8 -16.76 -6.51 9.59
N VAL A 9 -17.17 -6.92 8.38
CA VAL A 9 -17.22 -8.32 7.95
C VAL A 9 -15.81 -8.95 7.96
N SER A 10 -14.81 -8.22 7.46
CA SER A 10 -13.41 -8.66 7.51
C SER A 10 -12.89 -8.76 8.94
N LEU A 11 -13.20 -7.79 9.81
CA LEU A 11 -12.75 -7.74 11.20
C LEU A 11 -13.25 -8.93 12.01
N LYS A 12 -14.55 -9.22 11.96
CA LYS A 12 -15.12 -10.39 12.65
C LYS A 12 -14.45 -11.70 12.20
N SER A 13 -14.18 -11.82 10.90
CA SER A 13 -13.59 -13.03 10.32
C SER A 13 -12.11 -13.17 10.67
N PHE A 14 -11.34 -12.07 10.65
CA PHE A 14 -9.96 -12.04 11.10
C PHE A 14 -9.85 -12.42 12.57
N LEU A 15 -10.67 -11.83 13.45
CA LEU A 15 -10.71 -12.17 14.87
C LEU A 15 -11.06 -13.64 15.10
N LEU A 16 -12.01 -14.20 14.33
CA LEU A 16 -12.31 -15.63 14.38
C LEU A 16 -11.09 -16.48 14.00
N GLY A 17 -10.34 -16.08 12.96
CA GLY A 17 -9.09 -16.72 12.56
C GLY A 17 -8.01 -16.67 13.65
N THR A 18 -7.99 -15.63 14.48
CA THR A 18 -7.08 -15.52 15.65
C THR A 18 -7.46 -16.41 16.83
N GLY A 19 -8.59 -17.14 16.76
CA GLY A 19 -9.10 -17.98 17.85
C GLY A 19 -8.08 -18.99 18.39
N LEU A 20 -7.17 -19.47 17.54
CA LEU A 20 -6.08 -20.38 17.92
C LEU A 20 -5.14 -19.80 18.99
N ILE A 21 -4.88 -18.49 18.96
CA ILE A 21 -4.06 -17.82 19.98
C ILE A 21 -4.70 -17.98 21.36
N TRP A 22 -6.01 -17.78 21.45
CA TRP A 22 -6.75 -17.92 22.71
C TRP A 22 -6.77 -19.36 23.22
N VAL A 23 -6.91 -20.34 22.32
CA VAL A 23 -6.82 -21.76 22.68
C VAL A 23 -5.44 -22.07 23.26
N GLU A 24 -4.36 -21.59 22.64
CA GLU A 24 -2.99 -21.81 23.12
C GLU A 24 -2.73 -21.12 24.48
N LEU A 25 -3.25 -19.92 24.68
CA LEU A 25 -3.12 -19.19 25.96
C LEU A 25 -3.91 -19.87 27.09
N LEU A 26 -5.06 -20.48 26.79
CA LEU A 26 -5.92 -21.14 27.79
C LEU A 26 -5.52 -22.60 28.04
N LEU A 27 -4.96 -23.28 27.04
CA LEU A 27 -4.55 -24.68 27.07
C LEU A 27 -3.11 -24.82 26.56
N PRO A 28 -2.10 -24.44 27.36
CA PRO A 28 -0.71 -24.46 26.93
C PRO A 28 -0.25 -25.90 26.61
N THR A 29 -0.09 -26.21 25.33
CA THR A 29 0.45 -27.49 24.86
C THR A 29 1.98 -27.39 24.69
N LYS A 30 2.70 -28.45 25.10
CA LYS A 30 4.11 -28.57 24.73
C LYS A 30 4.22 -28.70 23.22
N ALA A 31 5.05 -27.85 22.63
CA ALA A 31 5.34 -27.85 21.21
C ALA A 31 5.90 -29.19 20.72
N GLY A 32 5.33 -29.68 19.62
CA GLY A 32 5.72 -30.97 19.03
C GLY A 32 5.15 -32.19 19.76
N SER A 33 4.27 -32.02 20.74
CA SER A 33 3.51 -33.14 21.30
C SER A 33 2.45 -33.65 20.32
N PHE A 34 2.07 -34.92 20.42
CA PHE A 34 0.98 -35.49 19.61
C PHE A 34 -0.34 -34.71 19.75
N THR A 35 -0.62 -34.23 20.98
CA THR A 35 -1.75 -33.34 21.27
C THR A 35 -1.67 -32.02 20.52
N ASP A 36 -0.47 -31.47 20.34
CA ASP A 36 -0.21 -30.25 19.57
C ASP A 36 -0.61 -30.43 18.10
N SER A 37 -0.14 -31.50 17.47
CA SER A 37 -0.48 -31.84 16.07
C SER A 37 -1.97 -32.07 15.87
N ILE A 38 -2.65 -32.68 16.84
CA ILE A 38 -4.12 -32.87 16.81
C ILE A 38 -4.85 -31.54 16.94
N VAL A 39 -4.46 -30.66 17.87
CA VAL A 39 -5.11 -29.36 18.06
C VAL A 39 -4.96 -28.49 16.82
N PHE A 40 -3.76 -28.38 16.24
CA PHE A 40 -3.53 -27.61 15.01
C PHE A 40 -4.20 -28.24 13.78
N GLY A 41 -4.16 -29.56 13.65
CA GLY A 41 -4.85 -30.29 12.58
C GLY A 41 -6.37 -30.15 12.66
N PHE A 42 -6.96 -30.35 13.85
CA PHE A 42 -8.39 -30.20 14.10
C PHE A 42 -8.84 -28.76 13.90
N MET A 43 -8.09 -27.79 14.41
CA MET A 43 -8.41 -26.39 14.17
C MET A 43 -8.29 -26.05 12.67
N GLY A 44 -7.36 -26.68 11.94
CA GLY A 44 -7.21 -26.50 10.48
C GLY A 44 -8.43 -27.03 9.75
N VAL A 45 -8.96 -28.16 10.21
CA VAL A 45 -10.23 -28.72 9.75
C VAL A 45 -11.41 -27.82 10.14
N VAL A 46 -11.44 -27.25 11.35
CA VAL A 46 -12.48 -26.29 11.78
C VAL A 46 -12.41 -25.00 10.97
N ALA A 47 -11.22 -24.53 10.62
CA ALA A 47 -10.99 -23.41 9.71
C ALA A 47 -11.53 -23.68 8.32
N ILE A 48 -11.18 -24.84 7.74
CA ILE A 48 -11.68 -25.28 6.44
C ILE A 48 -13.19 -25.51 6.49
N ALA A 49 -13.73 -26.03 7.60
CA ALA A 49 -15.16 -26.26 7.80
C ALA A 49 -15.93 -24.95 7.99
N ALA A 50 -15.42 -23.98 8.76
CA ALA A 50 -15.99 -22.64 8.89
C ALA A 50 -15.94 -21.88 7.55
N TYR A 51 -14.84 -22.02 6.80
CA TYR A 51 -14.74 -21.56 5.42
C TYR A 51 -15.74 -22.25 4.47
N SER A 52 -16.06 -23.52 4.72
CA SER A 52 -17.03 -24.29 3.93
C SER A 52 -18.48 -23.96 4.31
N LEU A 53 -18.77 -23.68 5.58
CA LEU A 53 -20.09 -23.30 6.11
C LEU A 53 -20.48 -21.86 5.74
N THR A 54 -19.50 -21.01 5.44
CA THR A 54 -19.74 -19.66 4.89
C THR A 54 -20.05 -19.68 3.39
N ARG A 55 -19.94 -20.83 2.69
CA ARG A 55 -20.50 -20.99 1.33
C ARG A 55 -22.02 -21.03 1.40
N ARG A 56 -22.67 -19.90 1.12
CA ARG A 56 -24.07 -19.94 0.67
C ARG A 56 -24.08 -20.37 -0.81
N PRO A 57 -24.80 -21.44 -1.19
CA PRO A 57 -25.02 -21.75 -2.60
C PRO A 57 -25.95 -20.67 -3.19
N CYS A 58 -25.53 -20.09 -4.32
CA CYS A 58 -26.23 -19.08 -5.13
C CYS A 58 -26.46 -17.70 -4.48
N ASP A 59 -25.59 -16.75 -4.82
CA ASP A 59 -26.07 -15.41 -5.21
C ASP A 59 -25.61 -15.19 -6.66
N ILE A 60 -26.52 -15.42 -7.60
CA ILE A 60 -26.31 -15.21 -9.04
C ILE A 60 -26.49 -13.70 -9.28
N ARG A 61 -25.54 -12.90 -8.82
CA ARG A 61 -25.42 -11.49 -9.23
C ARG A 61 -24.00 -11.24 -9.72
N PRO A 62 -23.82 -10.83 -10.98
CA PRO A 62 -22.49 -10.54 -11.48
C PRO A 62 -21.97 -9.23 -10.86
N ALA A 63 -20.68 -9.25 -10.50
CA ALA A 63 -19.79 -8.09 -10.35
C ALA A 63 -19.88 -7.18 -9.09
N ARG A 64 -20.20 -7.70 -7.89
CA ARG A 64 -19.74 -7.06 -6.64
C ARG A 64 -19.03 -8.08 -5.75
N VAL A 65 -17.92 -7.66 -5.14
CA VAL A 65 -17.15 -8.46 -4.18
C VAL A 65 -18.10 -9.09 -3.17
N THR A 66 -18.11 -10.42 -3.10
CA THR A 66 -19.01 -11.11 -2.17
C THR A 66 -18.44 -11.05 -0.75
N HIS A 67 -19.28 -10.84 0.26
CA HIS A 67 -18.86 -10.88 1.66
C HIS A 67 -18.08 -12.15 1.99
N TYR A 68 -18.46 -13.28 1.40
CA TYR A 68 -17.75 -14.56 1.52
C TYR A 68 -16.26 -14.47 1.14
N GLN A 69 -15.93 -13.82 0.01
CA GLN A 69 -14.55 -13.69 -0.44
C GLN A 69 -13.71 -12.81 0.48
N ILE A 70 -14.33 -11.82 1.14
CA ILE A 70 -13.68 -10.99 2.17
C ILE A 70 -13.48 -11.80 3.45
N GLN A 71 -14.52 -12.49 3.92
CA GLN A 71 -14.49 -13.30 5.14
C GLN A 71 -13.39 -14.36 5.08
N SER A 72 -13.30 -15.09 3.98
CA SER A 72 -12.29 -16.14 3.79
C SER A 72 -10.85 -15.62 3.85
N ARG A 73 -10.52 -14.56 3.11
CA ARG A 73 -9.18 -13.95 3.14
C ARG A 73 -8.82 -13.43 4.52
N ALA A 74 -9.73 -12.69 5.14
CA ALA A 74 -9.51 -12.16 6.48
C ALA A 74 -9.34 -13.26 7.52
N PHE A 75 -10.14 -14.33 7.44
CA PHE A 75 -10.01 -15.50 8.30
C PHE A 75 -8.65 -16.19 8.14
N PHE A 76 -8.21 -16.46 6.90
CA PHE A 76 -6.91 -17.10 6.66
C PHE A 76 -5.72 -16.22 7.07
N LEU A 77 -5.86 -14.89 6.98
CA LEU A 77 -4.86 -13.97 7.53
C LEU A 77 -4.78 -14.05 9.06
N GLY A 78 -5.92 -14.07 9.75
CA GLY A 78 -5.97 -14.28 11.21
C GLY A 78 -5.46 -15.66 11.65
N TRP A 79 -5.75 -16.69 10.84
CA TRP A 79 -5.19 -18.03 11.01
C TRP A 79 -3.66 -18.02 10.88
N GLY A 80 -3.14 -17.38 9.83
CA GLY A 80 -1.70 -17.23 9.62
C GLY A 80 -1.02 -16.55 10.81
N LEU A 81 -1.64 -15.48 11.35
CA LEU A 81 -1.15 -14.82 12.56
C LEU A 81 -1.08 -15.78 13.75
N SER A 82 -2.08 -16.66 13.91
CA SER A 82 -2.08 -17.67 14.98
C SER A 82 -0.99 -18.72 14.80
N CYS A 83 -0.78 -19.21 13.57
CA CYS A 83 0.33 -20.11 13.27
C CYS A 83 1.69 -19.44 13.55
N GLY A 84 1.82 -18.16 13.18
CA GLY A 84 3.01 -17.38 13.46
C GLY A 84 3.28 -17.23 14.96
N PHE A 85 2.24 -16.89 15.74
CA PHE A 85 2.29 -16.83 17.21
C PHE A 85 2.76 -18.16 17.80
N ARG A 86 2.20 -19.28 17.33
CA ARG A 86 2.60 -20.63 17.77
C ARG A 86 4.07 -20.92 17.53
N CYS A 87 4.59 -20.61 16.34
CA CYS A 87 6.00 -20.80 16.03
C CYS A 87 6.90 -19.99 16.99
N VAL A 88 6.47 -18.79 17.37
CA VAL A 88 7.21 -17.96 18.34
C VAL A 88 7.18 -18.56 19.75
N THR A 89 6.01 -18.91 20.27
CA THR A 89 5.84 -19.44 21.64
C THR A 89 6.43 -20.83 21.83
N SER A 90 6.40 -21.66 20.78
CA SER A 90 7.00 -22.99 20.77
C SER A 90 8.53 -22.97 20.82
N GLY A 91 9.16 -21.86 20.46
CA GLY A 91 10.61 -21.74 20.30
C GLY A 91 11.16 -22.37 19.02
N TYR A 92 10.32 -23.01 18.19
CA TYR A 92 10.73 -23.62 16.92
C TYR A 92 10.52 -22.67 15.75
N SER A 93 11.57 -22.43 14.96
CA SER A 93 11.51 -21.55 13.78
C SER A 93 10.95 -20.15 14.10
N VAL A 94 11.33 -19.59 15.25
CA VAL A 94 10.91 -18.27 15.75
C VAL A 94 10.97 -17.16 14.68
N PRO A 95 12.06 -17.02 13.88
CA PRO A 95 12.12 -16.05 12.78
C PRO A 95 10.95 -16.19 11.78
N PHE A 96 10.62 -17.43 11.40
CA PHE A 96 9.52 -17.71 10.48
C PHE A 96 8.15 -17.39 11.09
N GLY A 97 8.00 -17.65 12.39
CA GLY A 97 6.80 -17.28 13.15
C GLY A 97 6.53 -15.77 13.11
N PHE A 98 7.56 -14.96 13.36
CA PHE A 98 7.45 -13.51 13.20
C PHE A 98 7.15 -13.09 11.77
N TYR A 99 7.81 -13.70 10.78
CA TYR A 99 7.56 -13.41 9.37
C TYR A 99 6.09 -13.62 8.98
N ILE A 100 5.52 -14.79 9.27
CA ILE A 100 4.11 -15.08 8.97
C ILE A 100 3.17 -14.13 9.72
N SER A 101 3.47 -13.82 10.99
CA SER A 101 2.67 -12.89 11.79
C SER A 101 2.64 -11.48 11.17
N LEU A 102 3.80 -10.95 10.79
CA LEU A 102 3.94 -9.63 10.17
C LEU A 102 3.31 -9.58 8.78
N LEU A 103 3.44 -10.65 7.99
CA LEU A 103 2.81 -10.78 6.68
C LEU A 103 1.28 -10.79 6.78
N SER A 104 0.74 -11.58 7.70
CA SER A 104 -0.70 -11.64 7.99
C SER A 104 -1.24 -10.28 8.41
N LEU A 105 -0.54 -9.58 9.31
CA LEU A 105 -0.96 -8.26 9.79
C LEU A 105 -0.91 -7.22 8.67
N PHE A 106 0.16 -7.17 7.88
CA PHE A 106 0.32 -6.22 6.77
C PHE A 106 -0.84 -6.30 5.77
N HIS A 107 -1.14 -7.51 5.27
CA HIS A 107 -2.21 -7.68 4.27
C HIS A 107 -3.60 -7.43 4.84
N TYR A 108 -3.83 -7.80 6.10
CA TYR A 108 -5.12 -7.56 6.73
C TYR A 108 -5.35 -6.08 7.00
N SER A 109 -4.35 -5.38 7.55
CA SER A 109 -4.43 -3.96 7.88
C SER A 109 -4.55 -3.09 6.63
N GLU A 110 -3.95 -3.47 5.49
CA GLU A 110 -4.18 -2.81 4.20
C GLU A 110 -5.66 -2.81 3.83
N PHE A 111 -6.30 -3.98 3.86
CA PHE A 111 -7.72 -4.09 3.54
C PHE A 111 -8.58 -3.31 4.53
N LEU A 112 -8.29 -3.44 5.83
CA LEU A 112 -9.05 -2.80 6.89
C LEU A 112 -8.99 -1.27 6.76
N VAL A 113 -7.80 -0.69 6.61
CA VAL A 113 -7.64 0.76 6.45
C VAL A 113 -8.27 1.23 5.15
N THR A 114 -8.08 0.50 4.03
CA THR A 114 -8.73 0.83 2.75
C THR A 114 -10.25 0.86 2.88
N SER A 115 -10.83 -0.06 3.64
CA SER A 115 -12.28 -0.10 3.88
C SER A 115 -12.80 1.10 4.66
N VAL A 116 -11.94 1.79 5.41
CA VAL A 116 -12.30 3.01 6.16
C VAL A 116 -12.15 4.24 5.28
N ILE A 117 -11.05 4.36 4.53
CA ILE A 117 -10.72 5.59 3.79
C ILE A 117 -11.37 5.67 2.40
N SER A 118 -11.55 4.53 1.73
CA SER A 118 -12.03 4.45 0.35
C SER A 118 -13.03 3.29 0.17
N PRO A 119 -14.19 3.33 0.85
CA PRO A 119 -15.17 2.25 0.79
C PRO A 119 -15.77 2.04 -0.61
N ASP A 120 -15.84 3.09 -1.43
CA ASP A 120 -16.47 3.06 -2.75
C ASP A 120 -15.63 2.31 -3.80
N THR A 121 -14.31 2.26 -3.63
CA THR A 121 -13.37 1.57 -4.53
C THR A 121 -12.80 0.30 -3.93
N LEU A 122 -13.30 -0.13 -2.77
CA LEU A 122 -12.82 -1.30 -2.03
C LEU A 122 -13.01 -2.58 -2.86
N SER A 123 -11.93 -3.33 -3.04
CA SER A 123 -11.93 -4.59 -3.78
C SER A 123 -11.19 -5.71 -3.04
N LEU A 124 -11.20 -6.93 -3.60
CA LEU A 124 -10.38 -8.03 -3.06
C LEU A 124 -8.88 -7.76 -3.24
N ASP A 125 -8.50 -6.93 -4.20
CA ASP A 125 -7.11 -6.56 -4.43
C ASP A 125 -6.60 -5.61 -3.35
N SER A 126 -7.49 -4.97 -2.58
CA SER A 126 -7.12 -4.14 -1.42
C SER A 126 -6.45 -4.93 -0.29
N PHE A 127 -6.55 -6.26 -0.27
CA PHE A 127 -5.72 -7.11 0.60
C PHE A 127 -4.25 -7.17 0.16
N LEU A 128 -3.95 -6.81 -1.09
CA LEU A 128 -2.64 -6.91 -1.71
C LEU A 128 -2.01 -8.32 -1.68
N LEU A 129 -2.83 -9.37 -1.60
CA LEU A 129 -2.34 -10.76 -1.54
C LEU A 129 -1.69 -11.23 -2.85
N ASN A 130 -2.22 -10.78 -4.00
CA ASN A 130 -1.82 -11.25 -5.32
C ASN A 130 -1.64 -10.07 -6.29
N HIS A 131 -0.89 -9.05 -5.88
CA HIS A 131 -0.73 -7.85 -6.71
C HIS A 131 0.23 -8.04 -7.90
N SER A 132 1.03 -9.12 -7.93
CA SER A 132 1.81 -9.49 -9.11
C SER A 132 2.31 -10.95 -9.06
N LYS A 133 2.68 -11.53 -10.21
CA LYS A 133 3.28 -12.87 -10.27
C LYS A 133 4.68 -12.87 -9.66
N GLU A 134 5.41 -11.80 -9.88
CA GLU A 134 6.77 -11.57 -9.37
C GLU A 134 6.78 -11.57 -7.84
N TYR A 135 5.75 -10.98 -7.22
CA TYR A 135 5.56 -11.03 -5.77
C TYR A 135 5.42 -12.46 -5.26
N GLY A 136 4.56 -13.27 -5.90
CA GLY A 136 4.39 -14.68 -5.53
C GLY A 136 5.67 -15.50 -5.66
N ILE A 137 6.44 -15.27 -6.72
CA ILE A 137 7.74 -15.91 -6.93
C ILE A 137 8.75 -15.48 -5.85
N ALA A 138 8.82 -14.19 -5.54
CA ALA A 138 9.70 -13.67 -4.50
C ALA A 138 9.34 -14.25 -3.13
N ALA A 139 8.05 -14.28 -2.77
CA ALA A 139 7.57 -14.86 -1.53
C ALA A 139 7.95 -16.35 -1.43
N LEU A 140 7.73 -17.13 -2.50
CA LEU A 140 8.13 -18.53 -2.55
C LEU A 140 9.64 -18.70 -2.40
N ALA A 141 10.44 -17.89 -3.12
CA ALA A 141 11.90 -17.91 -3.01
C ALA A 141 12.37 -17.64 -1.58
N SER A 142 11.75 -16.68 -0.88
CA SER A 142 12.09 -16.37 0.51
C SER A 142 11.81 -17.54 1.48
N VAL A 143 10.71 -18.27 1.26
CA VAL A 143 10.38 -19.46 2.05
C VAL A 143 11.35 -20.59 1.75
N VAL A 144 11.69 -20.80 0.47
CA VAL A 144 12.66 -21.83 0.05
C VAL A 144 14.03 -21.55 0.65
N GLU A 145 14.55 -20.32 0.55
CA GLU A 145 15.82 -19.92 1.17
C GLU A 145 15.79 -20.17 2.67
N PHE A 146 14.73 -19.74 3.36
CA PHE A 146 14.60 -19.93 4.80
C PHE A 146 14.67 -21.42 5.18
N VAL A 147 13.92 -22.29 4.49
CA VAL A 147 13.87 -23.73 4.78
C VAL A 147 15.20 -24.42 4.47
N VAL A 148 15.82 -24.11 3.33
CA VAL A 148 17.12 -24.66 2.93
C VAL A 148 18.18 -24.27 3.96
N GLU A 149 18.26 -22.98 4.33
CA GLU A 149 19.23 -22.52 5.31
C GLU A 149 18.94 -23.03 6.73
N LEU A 150 17.67 -23.21 7.10
CA LEU A 150 17.31 -23.83 8.38
C LEU A 150 17.80 -25.29 8.45
N TYR A 151 17.75 -26.02 7.32
CA TYR A 151 18.22 -27.40 7.25
C TYR A 151 19.75 -27.51 7.26
N PHE A 152 20.44 -26.73 6.43
CA PHE A 152 21.90 -26.84 6.27
C PHE A 152 22.72 -25.99 7.25
N VAL A 153 22.20 -24.82 7.66
CA VAL A 153 22.92 -23.83 8.49
C VAL A 153 21.98 -23.24 9.57
N PRO A 154 21.43 -24.05 10.49
CA PRO A 154 20.46 -23.60 11.49
C PRO A 154 20.99 -22.51 12.42
N SER A 155 22.30 -22.42 12.63
CA SER A 155 22.94 -21.37 13.42
C SER A 155 22.70 -19.97 12.84
N LEU A 156 22.56 -19.82 11.52
CA LEU A 156 22.27 -18.56 10.85
C LEU A 156 20.92 -17.99 11.31
N LYS A 157 19.90 -18.85 11.43
CA LYS A 157 18.54 -18.45 11.85
C LYS A 157 18.44 -18.10 13.34
N ASN A 158 19.52 -18.30 14.10
CA ASN A 158 19.60 -17.90 15.51
C ASN A 158 20.20 -16.50 15.73
N LEU A 159 20.51 -15.75 14.66
CA LEU A 159 20.97 -14.36 14.76
C LEU A 159 19.82 -13.41 15.16
N ARG A 160 19.41 -13.49 16.43
CA ARG A 160 18.25 -12.78 16.98
C ARG A 160 18.31 -11.28 16.75
N TRP A 161 19.50 -10.68 16.84
CA TRP A 161 19.64 -9.24 16.62
C TRP A 161 19.22 -8.84 15.19
N VAL A 162 19.54 -9.64 14.16
CA VAL A 162 19.10 -9.41 12.77
C VAL A 162 17.58 -9.52 12.69
N THR A 163 17.00 -10.57 13.28
CA THR A 163 15.55 -10.77 13.32
C THR A 163 14.86 -9.57 13.97
N PHE A 164 15.33 -9.12 15.15
CA PHE A 164 14.73 -7.97 15.85
C PHE A 164 14.91 -6.65 15.12
N THR A 165 16.05 -6.44 14.44
CA THR A 165 16.21 -5.30 13.51
C THR A 165 15.18 -5.35 12.39
N GLY A 166 14.99 -6.53 11.77
CA GLY A 166 13.96 -6.75 10.75
C GLY A 166 12.55 -6.48 11.26
N ILE A 167 12.21 -6.95 12.47
CA ILE A 167 10.91 -6.67 13.11
C ILE A 167 10.74 -5.16 13.28
N GLY A 168 11.75 -4.46 13.80
CA GLY A 168 11.72 -3.00 13.94
C GLY A 168 11.47 -2.29 12.61
N MET A 169 12.15 -2.70 11.55
CA MET A 169 11.94 -2.18 10.20
C MET A 169 10.52 -2.44 9.68
N CYS A 170 9.99 -3.65 9.87
CA CYS A 170 8.61 -3.98 9.49
C CYS A 170 7.59 -3.14 10.27
N LEU A 171 7.73 -3.00 11.58
CA LEU A 171 6.80 -2.22 12.39
C LEU A 171 6.82 -0.73 12.04
N LEU A 172 8.02 -0.14 11.89
CA LEU A 172 8.15 1.25 11.48
C LEU A 172 7.60 1.48 10.05
N GLY A 173 7.90 0.58 9.13
CA GLY A 173 7.38 0.63 7.76
C GLY A 173 5.86 0.50 7.70
N GLU A 174 5.29 -0.42 8.48
CA GLU A 174 3.85 -0.61 8.63
C GLU A 174 3.17 0.64 9.16
N VAL A 175 3.67 1.20 10.27
CA VAL A 175 3.13 2.43 10.86
C VAL A 175 3.20 3.59 9.87
N LEU A 176 4.36 3.81 9.23
CA LEU A 176 4.52 4.89 8.24
C LEU A 176 3.54 4.74 7.07
N ARG A 177 3.35 3.51 6.57
CA ARG A 177 2.43 3.23 5.48
C ARG A 177 0.99 3.52 5.87
N LYS A 178 0.54 3.02 7.03
CA LYS A 178 -0.85 3.22 7.49
C LYS A 178 -1.11 4.68 7.86
N TRP A 179 -0.11 5.37 8.40
CA TRP A 179 -0.18 6.82 8.65
C TRP A 179 -0.36 7.58 7.32
N ALA A 180 0.42 7.25 6.29
CA ALA A 180 0.26 7.85 4.96
C ALA A 180 -1.12 7.60 4.35
N MET A 181 -1.65 6.38 4.47
CA MET A 181 -2.99 6.03 4.00
C MET A 181 -4.07 6.85 4.72
N LEU A 182 -4.01 6.91 6.06
CA LEU A 182 -4.98 7.64 6.87
C LEU A 182 -4.91 9.16 6.63
N THR A 183 -3.71 9.72 6.44
CA THR A 183 -3.54 11.16 6.15
C THR A 183 -4.02 11.53 4.76
N ALA A 184 -3.73 10.73 3.73
CA ALA A 184 -4.21 11.00 2.37
C ALA A 184 -5.70 10.66 2.20
N SER A 185 -6.23 9.73 3.01
CA SER A 185 -7.62 9.32 3.02
C SER A 185 -8.10 8.95 1.60
N ARG A 186 -9.16 9.59 1.09
CA ARG A 186 -9.69 9.39 -0.27
C ARG A 186 -8.71 9.71 -1.40
N ASN A 187 -7.66 10.50 -1.14
CA ASN A 187 -6.60 10.76 -2.14
C ASN A 187 -5.59 9.60 -2.23
N PHE A 188 -5.64 8.62 -1.32
CA PHE A 188 -4.79 7.44 -1.38
C PHE A 188 -5.38 6.39 -2.31
N THR A 189 -4.56 5.87 -3.23
CA THR A 189 -4.92 4.81 -4.16
C THR A 189 -3.81 3.78 -4.26
N HIS A 190 -4.17 2.50 -4.35
CA HIS A 190 -3.20 1.41 -4.58
C HIS A 190 -2.66 1.40 -6.02
N LEU A 191 -3.34 2.06 -6.96
CA LEU A 191 -2.92 2.19 -8.36
C LEU A 191 -2.58 3.66 -8.65
N VAL A 192 -1.50 3.89 -9.42
CA VAL A 192 -1.17 5.24 -9.87
C VAL A 192 -2.30 5.74 -10.76
N ARG A 193 -2.79 6.95 -10.50
CA ARG A 193 -3.80 7.61 -11.32
C ARG A 193 -3.12 8.37 -12.45
N ASP A 194 -3.66 8.22 -13.65
CA ASP A 194 -3.28 8.95 -14.86
C ASP A 194 -4.20 10.15 -15.15
N THR A 195 -5.36 10.21 -14.49
CA THR A 195 -6.37 11.25 -14.61
C THR A 195 -6.74 11.83 -13.24
N LYS A 196 -7.00 13.15 -13.19
CA LYS A 196 -7.41 13.85 -11.97
C LYS A 196 -8.91 13.68 -11.75
N GLU A 197 -9.29 13.16 -10.60
CA GLU A 197 -10.70 13.06 -10.20
C GLU A 197 -11.18 14.36 -9.52
N ASP A 198 -12.48 14.65 -9.65
CA ASP A 198 -13.11 15.77 -8.94
C ASP A 198 -12.95 15.63 -7.42
N GLY A 199 -12.47 16.70 -6.78
CA GLY A 199 -12.22 16.73 -5.34
C GLY A 199 -10.85 16.17 -4.91
N GLN A 200 -10.01 15.71 -5.84
CA GLN A 200 -8.62 15.35 -5.53
C GLN A 200 -7.79 16.61 -5.23
N TYR A 201 -7.10 16.63 -4.11
CA TYR A 201 -6.25 17.75 -3.69
C TYR A 201 -4.85 17.28 -3.27
N LEU A 202 -3.90 18.20 -3.27
CA LEU A 202 -2.52 17.90 -2.90
C LEU A 202 -2.37 17.79 -1.38
N VAL A 203 -1.95 16.63 -0.90
CA VAL A 203 -1.73 16.37 0.54
C VAL A 203 -0.26 16.60 0.89
N THR A 204 0.01 17.60 1.73
CA THR A 204 1.38 17.98 2.15
C THR A 204 1.60 17.97 3.67
N SER A 205 0.64 17.45 4.43
CA SER A 205 0.65 17.42 5.90
C SER A 205 0.94 16.03 6.46
N GLY A 206 1.17 15.92 7.77
CA GLY A 206 1.50 14.64 8.41
C GLY A 206 2.81 14.05 7.85
N PRO A 207 2.84 12.75 7.47
CA PRO A 207 4.06 12.14 6.95
C PRO A 207 4.45 12.70 5.58
N TYR A 208 3.52 13.33 4.85
CA TYR A 208 3.78 14.01 3.58
C TYR A 208 4.63 15.29 3.76
N SER A 209 4.70 15.85 4.98
CA SER A 209 5.60 16.98 5.25
C SER A 209 7.09 16.58 5.28
N THR A 210 7.37 15.27 5.40
CA THR A 210 8.73 14.71 5.53
C THR A 210 9.16 13.95 4.28
N PHE A 211 8.24 13.16 3.69
CA PHE A 211 8.48 12.39 2.48
C PHE A 211 7.38 12.67 1.48
N ARG A 212 7.71 12.78 0.18
CA ARG A 212 6.67 12.91 -0.84
C ARG A 212 5.85 11.64 -1.04
N HIS A 213 6.45 10.47 -0.81
CA HIS A 213 5.83 9.16 -0.99
C HIS A 213 5.94 8.28 0.27
N PRO A 214 5.38 8.69 1.42
CA PRO A 214 5.55 7.98 2.69
C PRO A 214 4.93 6.57 2.66
N GLY A 215 3.85 6.35 1.90
CA GLY A 215 3.27 5.02 1.70
C GLY A 215 4.20 4.03 0.99
N TYR A 216 5.03 4.53 0.06
CA TYR A 216 6.05 3.75 -0.63
C TYR A 216 7.30 3.55 0.23
N ALA A 217 7.72 4.58 0.97
CA ALA A 217 8.79 4.45 1.94
C ALA A 217 8.47 3.37 2.99
N GLY A 218 7.27 3.39 3.55
CA GLY A 218 6.81 2.38 4.50
C GLY A 218 6.82 0.96 3.90
N TRP A 219 6.33 0.80 2.67
CA TRP A 219 6.33 -0.49 1.99
C TRP A 219 7.75 -0.96 1.63
N PHE A 220 8.64 -0.07 1.21
CA PHE A 220 10.04 -0.38 0.93
C PHE A 220 10.73 -1.00 2.16
N TRP A 221 10.68 -0.29 3.29
CA TRP A 221 11.32 -0.73 4.53
C TRP A 221 10.67 -1.97 5.13
N TRP A 222 9.34 -2.07 5.05
CA TRP A 222 8.63 -3.28 5.46
C TRP A 222 9.07 -4.49 4.65
N SER A 223 9.15 -4.36 3.32
CA SER A 223 9.51 -5.45 2.41
C SER A 223 10.92 -5.97 2.68
N VAL A 224 11.90 -5.08 2.80
CA VAL A 224 13.28 -5.45 3.14
C VAL A 224 13.36 -6.04 4.55
N GLY A 225 12.63 -5.44 5.51
CA GLY A 225 12.54 -5.92 6.88
C GLY A 225 12.10 -7.38 6.97
N THR A 226 11.14 -7.83 6.14
CA THR A 226 10.67 -9.23 6.15
C THR A 226 11.78 -10.25 5.91
N GLN A 227 12.80 -9.89 5.13
CA GLN A 227 13.93 -10.78 4.83
C GLN A 227 14.96 -10.78 5.96
N LEU A 228 15.12 -9.65 6.66
CA LEU A 228 15.92 -9.59 7.88
C LEU A 228 15.26 -10.37 9.03
N VAL A 229 13.93 -10.31 9.14
CA VAL A 229 13.18 -11.13 10.12
C VAL A 229 13.55 -12.60 9.95
N GLN A 230 13.54 -13.10 8.71
CA GLN A 230 13.90 -14.49 8.37
C GLN A 230 15.40 -14.77 8.35
N VAL A 231 16.25 -13.75 8.47
CA VAL A 231 17.72 -13.85 8.30
C VAL A 231 18.08 -14.50 6.97
N ASN A 232 17.44 -14.06 5.88
CA ASN A 232 17.65 -14.53 4.51
C ASN A 232 18.62 -13.58 3.77
N PRO A 233 19.94 -13.86 3.71
CA PRO A 233 20.90 -12.94 3.12
C PRO A 233 20.69 -12.70 1.62
N PHE A 234 20.33 -13.73 0.85
CA PHE A 234 20.17 -13.61 -0.60
C PHE A 234 18.86 -12.89 -0.95
N CYS A 235 17.75 -13.32 -0.35
CA CYS A 235 16.47 -12.64 -0.53
C CYS A 235 16.50 -11.22 0.03
N ALA A 236 17.25 -10.89 1.08
CA ALA A 236 17.37 -9.50 1.55
C ALA A 236 17.93 -8.58 0.46
N ILE A 237 18.99 -9.01 -0.23
CA ILE A 237 19.58 -8.26 -1.36
C ILE A 237 18.59 -8.22 -2.53
N ALA A 238 18.01 -9.36 -2.90
CA ALA A 238 17.10 -9.45 -4.04
C ALA A 238 15.84 -8.60 -3.83
N TYR A 239 15.21 -8.65 -2.66
CA TYR A 239 14.05 -7.84 -2.30
C TYR A 239 14.41 -6.37 -2.33
N CYS A 240 15.52 -5.96 -1.72
CA CYS A 240 15.97 -4.57 -1.71
C CYS A 240 16.13 -4.02 -3.13
N LEU A 241 16.79 -4.76 -4.03
CA LEU A 241 16.97 -4.34 -5.41
C LEU A 241 15.66 -4.33 -6.21
N ALA A 242 14.81 -5.34 -6.03
CA ALA A 242 13.53 -5.44 -6.71
C ALA A 242 12.59 -4.30 -6.32
N VAL A 243 12.42 -4.06 -5.01
CA VAL A 243 11.54 -3.03 -4.48
C VAL A 243 12.09 -1.62 -4.76
N TYR A 244 13.42 -1.43 -4.75
CA TYR A 244 14.06 -0.19 -5.20
C TYR A 244 13.72 0.11 -6.66
N LYS A 245 13.92 -0.85 -7.57
CA LYS A 245 13.62 -0.67 -9.01
C LYS A 245 12.14 -0.39 -9.25
N PHE A 246 11.27 -1.13 -8.58
CA PHE A 246 9.82 -0.94 -8.66
C PHE A 246 9.41 0.48 -8.26
N PHE A 247 9.80 0.93 -7.06
CA PHE A 247 9.42 2.26 -6.60
C PHE A 247 10.14 3.39 -7.34
N LYS A 248 11.38 3.20 -7.79
CA LYS A 248 12.05 4.19 -8.63
C LYS A 248 11.24 4.50 -9.90
N SER A 249 10.80 3.47 -10.61
CA SER A 249 10.00 3.64 -11.83
C SER A 249 8.62 4.21 -11.51
N ARG A 250 7.98 3.71 -10.45
CA ARG A 250 6.62 4.10 -10.08
C ARG A 250 6.54 5.55 -9.60
N ILE A 251 7.44 5.96 -8.70
CA ILE A 251 7.54 7.34 -8.21
C ILE A 251 7.80 8.30 -9.37
N TYR A 252 8.69 7.93 -10.30
CA TYR A 252 8.98 8.77 -11.46
C TYR A 252 7.72 9.03 -12.30
N TYR A 253 6.98 7.98 -12.65
CA TYR A 253 5.75 8.11 -13.43
C TYR A 253 4.65 8.87 -12.67
N GLU A 254 4.46 8.56 -11.39
CA GLU A 254 3.45 9.20 -10.56
C GLU A 254 3.73 10.69 -10.35
N GLU A 255 4.99 11.11 -10.19
CA GLU A 255 5.31 12.54 -10.08
C GLU A 255 5.04 13.31 -11.39
N ILE A 256 5.15 12.68 -12.57
CA ILE A 256 4.72 13.29 -13.83
C ILE A 256 3.21 13.56 -13.80
N CYS A 257 2.41 12.57 -13.37
CA CYS A 257 0.96 12.72 -13.23
C CYS A 257 0.60 13.77 -12.16
N LEU A 258 1.29 13.78 -11.03
CA LEU A 258 1.02 14.77 -9.97
C LEU A 258 1.34 16.20 -10.43
N ILE A 259 2.38 16.39 -11.25
CA ILE A 259 2.66 17.69 -11.88
C ILE A 259 1.59 18.04 -12.91
N SER A 260 1.08 17.10 -13.70
CA SER A 260 -0.02 17.40 -14.61
C SER A 260 -1.33 17.73 -13.88
N PHE A 261 -1.54 17.19 -12.67
CA PHE A 261 -2.75 17.45 -11.86
C PHE A 261 -2.71 18.76 -11.06
N PHE A 262 -1.54 19.14 -10.57
CA PHE A 262 -1.38 20.24 -9.61
C PHE A 262 -0.38 21.32 -10.04
N GLY A 263 0.29 21.15 -11.18
CA GLY A 263 1.18 22.16 -11.76
C GLY A 263 2.26 22.64 -10.79
N LEU A 264 2.32 23.97 -10.62
CA LEU A 264 3.32 24.65 -9.79
C LEU A 264 3.24 24.24 -8.31
N ASP A 265 2.06 23.95 -7.78
CA ASP A 265 1.90 23.55 -6.37
C ASP A 265 2.72 22.30 -6.05
N TYR A 266 2.75 21.32 -6.96
CA TYR A 266 3.54 20.11 -6.76
C TYR A 266 5.05 20.40 -6.87
N ILE A 267 5.44 21.31 -7.76
CA ILE A 267 6.84 21.69 -7.94
C ILE A 267 7.36 22.44 -6.70
N GLU A 268 6.56 23.32 -6.11
CA GLU A 268 6.89 23.97 -4.84
C GLU A 268 6.97 22.97 -3.69
N TYR A 269 6.04 22.01 -3.66
CA TYR A 269 6.09 20.90 -2.72
C TYR A 269 7.36 20.05 -2.88
N GLN A 270 7.81 19.77 -4.11
CA GLN A 270 9.09 19.09 -4.38
C GLN A 270 10.30 19.84 -3.83
N LYS A 271 10.30 21.18 -3.93
CA LYS A 271 11.36 22.04 -3.36
C LYS A 271 11.33 22.00 -1.83
N LYS A 272 10.15 22.05 -1.23
CA LYS A 272 9.98 22.04 0.23
C LYS A 272 10.30 20.68 0.86
N VAL A 273 9.95 19.59 0.17
CA VAL A 273 10.12 18.21 0.64
C VAL A 273 11.01 17.45 -0.36
N PRO A 274 12.35 17.55 -0.26
CA PRO A 274 13.26 17.01 -1.27
C PRO A 274 13.33 15.47 -1.27
N SER A 275 13.00 14.83 -0.15
CA SER A 275 13.04 13.37 -0.02
C SER A 275 11.75 12.72 -0.53
N THR A 276 11.88 11.69 -1.37
CA THR A 276 10.75 10.81 -1.72
C THR A 276 10.43 9.81 -0.60
N GLY A 277 11.40 9.56 0.30
CA GLY A 277 11.34 8.54 1.35
C GLY A 277 11.94 7.18 0.95
N VAL A 278 12.15 6.92 -0.34
CA VAL A 278 12.89 5.74 -0.81
C VAL A 278 14.36 6.13 -1.05
N PRO A 279 15.34 5.43 -0.45
CA PRO A 279 16.76 5.78 -0.58
C PRO A 279 17.19 5.88 -2.04
N PHE A 280 17.94 6.94 -2.39
CA PHE A 280 18.49 7.18 -3.72
C PHE A 280 17.46 7.32 -4.86
N VAL A 281 16.18 7.56 -4.56
CA VAL A 281 15.14 7.88 -5.55
C VAL A 281 14.80 9.36 -5.49
N ARG A 282 15.08 10.09 -6.57
CA ARG A 282 14.82 11.54 -6.66
C ARG A 282 13.41 11.89 -7.16
N GLY A 283 12.74 10.95 -7.83
CA GLY A 283 11.47 11.20 -8.52
C GLY A 283 11.65 11.89 -9.88
N TYR A 284 10.65 12.62 -10.32
CA TYR A 284 10.69 13.38 -11.58
C TYR A 284 10.99 14.84 -11.30
N ILE A 285 12.12 15.34 -11.80
CA ILE A 285 12.51 16.74 -11.66
C ILE A 285 12.29 17.41 -13.02
N PRO A 286 11.27 18.28 -13.17
CA PRO A 286 11.05 18.98 -14.43
C PRO A 286 12.25 19.88 -14.75
N VAL A 287 12.69 19.87 -16.00
CA VAL A 287 13.74 20.76 -16.50
C VAL A 287 13.12 22.15 -16.67
N SER A 288 13.73 23.18 -16.09
CA SER A 288 13.21 24.55 -16.01
C SER A 288 12.68 25.12 -17.33
N LYS A 289 13.30 24.76 -18.46
CA LYS A 289 12.90 25.23 -19.80
C LYS A 289 11.51 24.77 -20.26
N ALA A 290 11.00 23.63 -19.75
CA ALA A 290 9.70 23.10 -20.17
C ALA A 290 8.50 23.79 -19.51
N LEU A 291 8.74 24.54 -18.41
CA LEU A 291 7.72 25.28 -17.68
C LEU A 291 7.67 26.77 -18.08
N GLU A 292 8.71 27.28 -18.74
CA GLU A 292 8.68 28.61 -19.37
C GLU A 292 7.72 28.62 -20.59
N GLN A 293 7.60 27.51 -21.32
CA GLN A 293 6.83 27.47 -22.57
C GLN A 293 5.30 27.67 -22.41
N PRO A 294 4.61 27.08 -21.41
CA PRO A 294 3.18 27.33 -21.22
C PRO A 294 2.90 28.73 -20.66
N LEU A 295 3.81 29.28 -19.85
CA LEU A 295 3.67 30.64 -19.30
C LEU A 295 3.88 31.69 -20.39
N LEU A 296 4.89 31.53 -21.26
CA LEU A 296 5.08 32.40 -22.41
C LEU A 296 3.91 32.33 -23.40
N ARG A 297 3.32 31.15 -23.62
CA ARG A 297 2.13 31.02 -24.47
C ARG A 297 0.92 31.75 -23.90
N ASN A 298 0.68 31.64 -22.59
CA ASN A 298 -0.45 32.32 -21.97
C ASN A 298 -0.23 33.85 -21.91
N GLU A 299 1.01 34.31 -21.71
CA GLU A 299 1.36 35.74 -21.80
C GLU A 299 1.23 36.26 -23.25
N GLU A 300 1.66 35.48 -24.26
CA GLU A 300 1.48 35.82 -25.68
C GLU A 300 -0.01 35.81 -26.09
N GLU A 301 -0.82 34.87 -25.60
CA GLU A 301 -2.27 34.81 -25.86
C GLU A 301 -3.03 35.95 -25.15
N GLU A 302 -2.64 36.33 -23.92
CA GLU A 302 -3.19 37.50 -23.21
C GLU A 302 -2.76 38.83 -23.87
N GLU A 303 -1.52 38.96 -24.35
CA GLU A 303 -1.06 40.12 -25.11
C GLU A 303 -1.74 40.22 -26.49
N GLU A 304 -1.98 39.10 -27.20
CA GLU A 304 -2.72 39.09 -28.48
C GLU A 304 -4.22 39.42 -28.31
N GLU A 305 -4.86 39.00 -27.20
CA GLU A 305 -6.23 39.41 -26.87
C GLU A 305 -6.33 40.89 -26.45
N GLU A 306 -5.36 41.42 -25.69
CA GLU A 306 -5.33 42.85 -25.35
C GLU A 306 -5.06 43.72 -26.59
N ASP A 307 -4.14 43.35 -27.47
CA ASP A 307 -3.79 44.14 -28.66
C ASP A 307 -4.94 44.12 -29.69
N SER A 308 -5.62 42.99 -29.87
CA SER A 308 -6.80 42.89 -30.76
C SER A 308 -8.01 43.68 -30.24
N SER A 309 -8.21 43.77 -28.91
CA SER A 309 -9.27 44.59 -28.31
C SER A 309 -9.03 46.10 -28.40
N SER A 310 -7.77 46.52 -28.58
CA SER A 310 -7.40 47.93 -28.71
C SER A 310 -7.59 48.51 -30.11
N THR A 311 -7.71 47.64 -31.13
CA THR A 311 -7.89 48.05 -32.54
C THR A 311 -9.33 48.32 -32.95
N ASP A 312 -10.33 47.80 -32.24
CA ASP A 312 -11.74 47.98 -32.61
C ASP A 312 -12.37 49.29 -32.07
N ASP A 313 -11.75 49.93 -31.07
CA ASP A 313 -12.27 51.18 -30.50
C ASP A 313 -11.89 52.44 -31.32
N ASN A 314 -11.06 52.29 -32.36
CA ASN A 314 -10.66 53.39 -33.24
C ASN A 314 -11.41 53.42 -34.59
N PHE A 315 -12.28 52.44 -34.86
CA PHE A 315 -13.12 52.43 -36.07
C PHE A 315 -14.57 52.87 -35.84
N GLN A 316 -15.00 53.03 -34.58
CA GLN A 316 -16.35 53.47 -34.23
C GLN A 316 -16.48 54.95 -33.82
N LYS A 317 -15.39 55.75 -33.94
CA LYS A 317 -15.38 57.17 -33.57
C LYS A 317 -15.15 58.16 -34.72
N VAL A 318 -15.28 57.72 -35.98
CA VAL A 318 -15.15 58.60 -37.16
C VAL A 318 -16.45 58.73 -37.97
N GLU A 319 -17.54 58.04 -37.61
CA GLU A 319 -18.78 58.05 -38.40
C GLU A 319 -20.01 58.58 -37.63
N CYS A 320 -19.89 59.77 -37.03
CA CYS A 320 -21.03 60.49 -36.45
C CYS A 320 -21.04 62.03 -36.66
N ASP A 321 -20.15 62.59 -37.48
CA ASP A 321 -20.01 64.06 -37.64
C ASP A 321 -20.31 64.59 -39.06
N GLN A 322 -21.15 63.93 -39.85
CA GLN A 322 -21.60 64.47 -41.14
C GLN A 322 -23.05 64.13 -41.48
N LEU A 323 -24.04 64.66 -40.74
CA LEU A 323 -25.43 64.82 -41.24
C LEU A 323 -26.18 65.93 -40.46
N GLU A 324 -25.66 67.17 -40.49
CA GLU A 324 -26.45 68.38 -40.25
C GLU A 324 -25.91 69.47 -41.17
N ASP A 325 -26.50 69.61 -42.37
CA ASP A 325 -26.61 70.85 -43.15
C ASP A 325 -27.13 70.50 -44.57
N ASP A 326 -28.45 70.71 -44.76
CA ASP A 326 -29.14 71.25 -45.97
C ASP A 326 -30.63 70.81 -46.05
#